data_AF-X1MGT3-F1
#
_entry.id   AF-X1MGT3-F1
#
_cell.length_a   1.000
_cell.length_b   1.000
_cell.length_c   1.000
_cell.angle_alpha   90.00
_cell.angle_beta   90.00
_cell.angle_gamma   90.00
#
_symmetry.space_group_name_H-M   'P 1'
#
loop_
_entity.id
_entity.type
_entity.pdbx_description
1 polymer ?
#
loop_
_entity_poly.entity_id
_entity_poly.type
_entity_poly.pdbx_seq_one_letter_code
_entity_poly.pdbx_strand_id
1 'polypeptide(L)' 'MNMDIEAAKQDLLEIKEILDRLKIKFWLSDGTLLGAVREKNFISYD' A
#
# COMPACT_ATOMS: atom_id res chain seq x y z
N MET A 1 5.14 -10.80 -14.86
CA MET A 1 4.84 -9.36 -14.99
C MET A 1 5.20 -8.79 -13.64
N ASN A 2 6.17 -7.88 -13.54
CA ASN A 2 6.59 -7.33 -12.25
C ASN A 2 5.82 -6.03 -12.00
N MET A 3 5.32 -5.86 -10.78
CA MET A 3 4.69 -4.62 -10.32
C MET A 3 5.70 -3.47 -10.33
N ASP A 4 5.26 -2.28 -10.76
CA ASP A 4 6.00 -1.04 -10.56
C ASP A 4 5.81 -0.56 -9.12
N ILE A 5 6.82 -0.79 -8.29
CA ILE A 5 6.77 -0.53 -6.84
C ILE A 5 6.62 0.97 -6.55
N GLU A 6 7.22 1.85 -7.36
CA GLU A 6 7.13 3.29 -7.11
C GLU A 6 5.74 3.82 -7.46
N ALA A 7 5.16 3.35 -8.57
CA ALA A 7 3.77 3.66 -8.90
C ALA A 7 2.79 3.14 -7.83
N ALA A 8 2.93 1.88 -7.41
CA ALA A 8 2.07 1.29 -6.37
C ALA A 8 2.16 2.04 -5.03
N LYS A 9 3.36 2.49 -4.66
CA LYS A 9 3.57 3.30 -3.46
C LYS A 9 2.90 4.67 -3.59
N GLN A 10 3.04 5.32 -4.75
CA GLN A 10 2.43 6.61 -5.02
C GLN A 10 0.90 6.52 -4.92
N ASP A 11 0.30 5.52 -5.57
CA ASP A 11 -1.14 5.26 -5.52
C ASP A 11 -1.62 5.03 -4.07
N LEU A 12 -0.89 4.23 -3.29
CA LEU A 12 -1.22 3.96 -1.89
C LEU A 12 -1.21 5.25 -1.05
N LEU A 13 -0.24 6.13 -1.27
CA LEU A 13 -0.14 7.41 -0.55
C LEU A 13 -1.24 8.39 -0.95
N GLU A 14 -1.56 8.50 -2.24
CA GLU A 14 -2.64 9.35 -2.73
C GLU A 14 -4.01 8.90 -2.19
N ILE A 15 -4.28 7.58 -2.19
CA ILE A 15 -5.50 7.03 -1.59
C ILE A 15 -5.54 7.33 -0.10
N LYS A 16 -4.44 7.15 0.63
CA LYS A 16 -4.34 7.50 2.05
C LYS A 16 -4.71 8.97 2.28
N GLU A 17 -4.17 9.90 1.50
CA GLU A 17 -4.47 11.33 1.63
C GLU A 17 -5.96 11.65 1.39
N ILE A 18 -6.59 10.97 0.44
CA ILE A 18 -8.04 11.10 0.20
C ILE A 18 -8.83 10.59 1.41
N LEU A 19 -8.52 9.40 1.92
CA LEU A 19 -9.22 8.79 3.05
C LEU A 19 -9.04 9.59 4.34
N ASP A 20 -7.84 10.11 4.59
CA ASP A 20 -7.54 10.98 5.73
C ASP A 20 -8.37 12.27 5.69
N ARG A 21 -8.45 12.94 4.52
CA ARG A 21 -9.25 14.17 4.35
C ARG A 21 -10.74 13.92 4.60
N LEU A 22 -11.24 12.78 4.18
CA LEU A 22 -12.62 12.34 4.41
C LEU A 22 -12.85 11.77 5.82
N LYS A 23 -11.80 11.67 6.65
CA LYS A 23 -11.82 11.07 8.00
C LYS A 23 -12.33 9.62 8.00
N ILE A 24 -12.04 8.88 6.93
CA ILE A 24 -12.39 7.46 6.81
C ILE A 24 -11.28 6.65 7.48
N LYS A 25 -11.66 5.75 8.39
CA LYS A 25 -10.71 4.82 8.99
C LYS A 25 -10.37 3.72 8.00
N PHE A 26 -9.08 3.42 7.86
CA PHE A 26 -8.58 2.36 7.00
C PHE A 26 -7.39 1.67 7.67
N TRP A 27 -6.98 0.53 7.10
CA TRP A 27 -5.80 -0.22 7.48
C TRP A 27 -5.28 -0.96 6.23
N LEU A 28 -4.01 -1.36 6.24
CA LEU A 28 -3.48 -2.28 5.23
C LEU A 28 -4.05 -3.67 5.48
N SER A 29 -4.41 -4.41 4.44
CA SER A 29 -4.88 -5.80 4.52
C SER A 29 -4.02 -6.75 3.66
N ASP A 30 -4.22 -8.05 3.88
CA ASP A 30 -3.71 -9.16 3.03
C ASP A 30 -2.21 -9.04 2.67
N GLY A 31 -1.88 -9.18 1.37
CA GLY A 31 -0.51 -9.15 0.85
C GLY A 31 0.23 -7.85 1.18
N THR A 32 -0.47 -6.71 1.08
CA THR A 32 0.11 -5.39 1.40
C THR A 32 0.47 -5.27 2.88
N LEU A 33 -0.38 -5.76 3.79
CA LEU A 33 -0.06 -5.79 5.23
C LEU A 33 1.09 -6.76 5.52
N LEU A 34 1.05 -7.96 4.93
CA LEU A 34 2.09 -8.96 5.11
C LEU A 34 3.45 -8.44 4.63
N GLY A 35 3.50 -7.82 3.44
CA GLY A 35 4.70 -7.18 2.91
C GLY A 35 5.23 -6.11 3.84
N ALA A 36 4.36 -5.20 4.31
CA ALA A 36 4.76 -4.13 5.24
C ALA A 36 5.39 -4.67 6.53
N VAL A 37 4.93 -5.82 7.04
CA VAL A 37 5.47 -6.44 8.27
C VAL A 37 6.73 -7.25 7.98
N ARG A 38 6.71 -8.13 6.97
CA ARG A 38 7.75 -9.13 6.66
C ARG A 38 8.93 -8.55 5.89
N GLU A 39 8.65 -7.84 4.81
CA GLU A 39 9.64 -7.34 3.85
C GLU A 39 9.95 -5.85 4.06
N LYS A 40 9.17 -5.17 4.90
CA LYS A 40 9.18 -3.70 5.05
C LYS A 40 8.95 -2.98 3.73
N ASN A 41 8.27 -3.65 2.80
CA ASN A 41 7.96 -3.19 1.45
C ASN A 41 6.80 -4.02 0.87
N PHE A 42 6.37 -3.73 -0.35
CA PHE A 42 5.50 -4.63 -1.11
C PHE A 42 6.18 -5.98 -1.36
N ILE A 43 5.38 -7.03 -1.52
CA ILE A 43 5.90 -8.36 -1.85
C ILE A 43 6.40 -8.33 -3.30
N SER A 44 7.65 -8.74 -3.51
CA SER A 44 8.32 -8.62 -4.83
C SER A 44 7.70 -9.41 -5.99
N TYR A 45 6.81 -10.36 -5.68
CA TYR A 45 6.09 -11.22 -6.63
C TYR A 45 4.56 -11.06 -6.54
N ASP A 46 4.09 -10.05 -5.81
CA ASP A 46 2.70 -9.55 -5.95
C ASP A 46 2.54 -8.82 -7.29
#